data_AF-A0A9X8VAX1-F1
#
_entry.id   AF-A0A9X8VAX1-F1
#
_cell.length_a   1.000
_cell.length_b   1.000
_cell.length_c   1.000
_cell.angle_alpha   90.00
_cell.angle_beta   90.00
_cell.angle_gamma   90.00
#
_symmetry.space_group_name_H-M   'P 1'
#
loop_
_entity.id
_entity.type
_entity.pdbx_description
1 polymer ?
#
loop_
_entity_poly.entity_id
_entity_poly.type
_entity_poly.pdbx_seq_one_letter_code
_entity_poly.pdbx_strand_id
1 'polypeptide(L)' 'MEAAGENFVTFIWDFVGGRPQLNRWQALNQVPAKTEQSDAMSKALKKRGFKFIGSTICYAFMQASGL' A
#
# COMPACT_ATOMS: atom_id res chain seq x y z
N MET A 1 9.24 8.00 -11.18
CA MET A 1 7.79 8.03 -11.48
C MET A 1 7.40 9.40 -11.96
N GLU A 2 7.51 10.44 -11.11
CA GLU A 2 7.18 11.84 -11.50
C GLU A 2 7.90 12.31 -12.77
N ALA A 3 9.22 12.11 -12.86
CA ALA A 3 9.99 12.46 -14.06
C ALA A 3 9.59 11.67 -15.33
N ALA A 4 8.88 10.56 -15.18
CA ALA A 4 8.31 9.75 -16.26
C ALA A 4 6.82 10.06 -16.50
N GLY A 5 6.26 11.11 -15.89
CA GLY A 5 4.87 11.54 -16.03
C GLY A 5 3.85 10.77 -15.19
N GLU A 6 4.30 9.88 -14.29
CA GLU A 6 3.42 9.14 -13.39
C GLU A 6 3.41 9.78 -11.99
N ASN A 7 2.26 10.29 -11.57
CA ASN A 7 2.10 10.89 -10.24
C ASN A 7 2.09 9.81 -9.14
N PHE A 8 2.97 9.97 -8.15
CA PHE A 8 3.14 8.99 -7.09
C PHE A 8 1.91 8.89 -6.18
N VAL A 9 1.27 10.02 -5.84
CA VAL A 9 0.10 10.05 -4.95
C VAL A 9 -1.05 9.30 -5.59
N THR A 10 -1.41 9.63 -6.84
CA THR A 10 -2.46 8.93 -7.58
C THR A 10 -2.17 7.43 -7.65
N PHE A 11 -0.95 7.05 -8.06
CA PHE A 11 -0.55 5.64 -8.14
C PHE A 11 -0.73 4.88 -6.81
N ILE A 12 -0.35 5.49 -5.69
CA ILE A 12 -0.48 4.88 -4.37
C ILE A 12 -1.96 4.74 -3.95
N TRP A 13 -2.78 5.76 -4.19
CA TRP A 13 -4.21 5.74 -3.83
C TRP A 13 -5.04 4.80 -4.71
N ASP A 14 -4.61 4.47 -5.92
CA ASP A 14 -5.29 3.52 -6.81
C ASP A 14 -5.38 2.11 -6.20
N PHE A 15 -4.45 1.71 -5.33
CA PHE A 15 -4.49 0.41 -4.66
C PHE A 15 -5.66 0.25 -3.69
N VAL A 16 -6.32 1.36 -3.31
CA VAL A 16 -7.51 1.38 -2.44
C VAL A 16 -8.71 2.05 -3.11
N GLY A 17 -8.66 2.23 -4.44
CA GLY A 17 -9.74 2.87 -5.20
C GLY A 17 -9.96 4.34 -4.80
N GLY A 18 -8.91 5.03 -4.36
CA GLY A 18 -8.96 6.45 -3.98
C GLY A 18 -9.71 6.76 -2.69
N ARG A 19 -10.02 5.76 -1.86
CA ARG A 19 -10.75 5.94 -0.60
C ARG A 19 -10.13 5.13 0.54
N PRO A 20 -10.03 5.71 1.76
CA PRO A 20 -9.53 5.00 2.92
C PRO A 20 -10.29 3.70 3.20
N GLN A 21 -9.57 2.62 3.50
CA GLN A 21 -10.15 1.34 3.90
C GLN A 21 -10.40 1.31 5.42
N LEU A 22 -11.61 1.70 5.83
CA LEU A 22 -12.03 1.66 7.23
C LEU A 22 -12.40 0.24 7.69
N ASN A 23 -11.44 -0.43 8.31
CA ASN A 23 -11.63 -1.75 8.90
C ASN A 23 -12.43 -1.70 10.22
N ARG A 24 -12.98 -2.84 10.64
CA ARG A 24 -13.73 -3.01 11.91
C ARG A 24 -13.05 -3.98 12.88
N TRP A 25 -11.72 -3.94 12.95
CA TRP A 25 -10.95 -4.74 13.89
C TRP A 25 -11.22 -4.30 15.33
N GLN A 26 -11.50 -5.25 16.21
CA GLN A 26 -11.74 -5.02 17.63
C GLN A 26 -10.52 -5.36 18.50
N ALA A 27 -9.58 -6.12 17.95
CA ALA A 27 -8.36 -6.52 18.63
C ALA A 27 -7.18 -6.59 17.66
N LEU A 28 -5.97 -6.39 18.18
CA LEU A 28 -4.75 -6.31 17.35
C LEU A 28 -4.48 -7.62 16.58
N ASN A 29 -4.79 -8.78 17.17
CA ASN A 29 -4.61 -10.08 16.53
C ASN A 29 -5.54 -10.33 15.33
N GLN A 30 -6.55 -9.48 15.11
CA GLN A 30 -7.40 -9.52 13.92
C GLN A 30 -6.81 -8.74 12.76
N VAL A 31 -5.88 -7.81 13.04
CA VAL A 31 -5.22 -7.00 12.01
C VAL A 31 -4.21 -7.90 11.28
N PRO A 32 -4.37 -8.13 9.97
CA PRO A 32 -3.44 -8.98 9.25
C PRO A 32 -2.09 -8.28 9.09
N ALA A 33 -1.00 -9.02 8.99
CA ALA A 33 0.32 -8.42 8.74
C ALA A 33 0.51 -7.92 7.29
N LYS A 34 -0.38 -8.33 6.38
CA LYS A 34 -0.40 -7.95 4.96
C LYS A 34 -1.79 -8.20 4.35
N THR A 35 -2.09 -7.57 3.23
CA THR A 35 -3.33 -7.76 2.46
C THR A 35 -3.05 -8.00 0.99
N GLU A 36 -4.07 -8.33 0.21
CA GLU A 36 -3.94 -8.47 -1.25
C GLU A 36 -3.51 -7.14 -1.90
N GLN A 37 -4.01 -6.01 -1.39
CA GLN A 37 -3.63 -4.67 -1.85
C GLN A 37 -2.15 -4.39 -1.55
N SER A 38 -1.64 -4.76 -0.36
CA SER A 38 -0.22 -4.57 -0.03
C SER A 38 0.70 -5.51 -0.84
N ASP A 39 0.24 -6.73 -1.16
CA ASP A 39 0.94 -7.65 -2.06
C ASP A 39 1.04 -7.05 -3.47
N ALA A 40 -0.05 -6.48 -3.99
CA ALA A 40 -0.09 -5.80 -5.29
C ALA A 40 0.83 -4.56 -5.31
N MET A 41 0.77 -3.71 -4.27
CA MET A 41 1.61 -2.53 -4.12
C MET A 41 3.09 -2.90 -4.07
N SER A 42 3.46 -3.89 -3.26
CA SER A 42 4.85 -4.39 -3.17
C SER A 42 5.37 -4.81 -4.54
N LYS A 43 4.59 -5.60 -5.30
CA LYS A 43 4.98 -6.05 -6.64
C LYS A 43 5.14 -4.89 -7.62
N ALA A 44 4.21 -3.93 -7.60
CA ALA A 44 4.23 -2.78 -8.50
C ALA A 44 5.38 -1.80 -8.21
N LEU A 45 5.69 -1.56 -6.94
CA LEU A 45 6.81 -0.74 -6.51
C LEU A 45 8.16 -1.41 -6.81
N LYS A 46 8.29 -2.72 -6.55
CA LYS A 46 9.48 -3.49 -6.95
C LYS A 46 9.76 -3.39 -8.45
N LYS A 47 8.73 -3.49 -9.29
CA LYS A 47 8.85 -3.33 -10.74
C LYS A 47 9.35 -1.93 -11.14
N ARG A 48 9.06 -0.90 -10.33
CA ARG A 48 9.53 0.49 -10.51
C ARG A 48 10.89 0.75 -9.85
N GLY A 49 11.56 -0.29 -9.36
CA GLY A 49 12.93 -0.21 -8.84
C GLY A 49 13.03 0.04 -7.34
N PHE A 50 11.91 0.23 -6.62
CA PHE A 50 11.93 0.38 -5.16
C PHE A 50 12.50 -0.87 -4.48
N LYS A 51 13.27 -0.65 -3.43
CA LYS A 51 13.95 -1.68 -2.64
C LYS A 51 13.42 -1.68 -1.20
N PHE A 52 13.63 -2.79 -0.48
CA PHE A 52 13.12 -2.95 0.89
C PHE A 52 11.61 -2.69 1.02
N ILE A 53 10.85 -3.08 -0.01
CA ILE A 53 9.41 -2.79 -0.12
C ILE A 53 8.60 -4.11 -0.10
N GLY A 54 8.78 -4.89 0.97
CA GLY A 54 8.00 -6.11 1.19
C GLY A 54 6.51 -5.82 1.41
N SER A 55 5.65 -6.83 1.27
CA SER A 55 4.19 -6.64 1.43
C SER A 55 3.80 -6.16 2.83
N THR A 56 4.42 -6.70 3.88
CA THR A 56 4.22 -6.21 5.26
C THR A 56 4.63 -4.75 5.44
N ILE A 57 5.73 -4.33 4.79
CA ILE A 57 6.17 -2.93 4.79
C ILE A 57 5.15 -2.06 4.06
N CYS A 58 4.62 -2.53 2.93
CA CYS A 58 3.58 -1.82 2.18
C CYS A 58 2.29 -1.69 3.02
N TYR A 59 1.86 -2.75 3.71
CA TYR A 59 0.66 -2.67 4.54
C TYR A 59 0.83 -1.71 5.71
N ALA A 60 1.99 -1.75 6.38
CA ALA A 60 2.32 -0.78 7.42
C ALA A 60 2.34 0.67 6.88
N PHE A 61 2.91 0.89 5.68
CA PHE A 61 2.88 2.19 5.01
C PHE A 61 1.46 2.66 4.67
N MET A 62 0.61 1.76 4.17
CA MET A 62 -0.80 2.04 3.88
C MET A 62 -1.53 2.48 5.14
N GLN A 63 -1.39 1.73 6.23
CA GLN A 63 -1.99 2.05 7.53
C GLN A 63 -1.50 3.41 8.07
N ALA A 64 -0.19 3.65 8.02
CA ALA A 64 0.41 4.90 8.52
C ALA A 64 0.01 6.13 7.69
N SER A 65 -0.23 5.95 6.40
CA SER A 65 -0.58 7.03 5.47
C SER A 65 -2.09 7.20 5.27
N GLY A 66 -2.92 6.36 5.91
CA GLY A 66 -4.38 6.46 5.89
C GLY A 66 -5.04 5.95 4.60
N LEU A 67 -4.38 5.02 3.89
CA LEU A 67 -4.94 4.34 2.72
C LEU A 67 -6.05 3.34 3.09
#